data_AF-A0A832W3E1-F1
#
_entry.id   AF-A0A832W3E1-F1
#
_cell.length_a   1.000
_cell.length_b   1.000
_cell.length_c   1.000
_cell.angle_alpha   90.00
_cell.angle_beta   90.00
_cell.angle_gamma   90.00
#
_symmetry.space_group_name_H-M   'P 1'
#
loop_
_entity.id
_entity.type
_entity.pdbx_description
1 polymer ?
#
loop_
_entity_poly.entity_id
_entity_poly.type
_entity_poly.pdbx_seq_one_letter_code
_entity_poly.pdbx_strand_id
1 'polypeptide(L)'
;DWPVEKPLIKQMNSSGNHDITIRGFEIDGNHDNNRDKGRGKGYHNLIYMINSENINVHDLYLHDSHGDGLKVTKCSNVRFYNNRVYKLGHDAFYSVYSSNMEAWNNTITCRTNSGLRVYNSNHVKFYDNTINSEGEGGAGIQVQKEGSSTIVDDIEIFNNFLYETNAAGVWITGYGPKYSKDDAKDIYIHDNKFYKTGINQGADWAGGVVLNGFQNTVIENDLFDGCYGAAVAHKRVKAFSAPESGYTTIVKNNIIINTQPSREAGKGYAIFNKLNNTHEFILENNCLSNNTGGNYLYANSTSDVNFDNGYVEQVSKNESMRKEFPWKEALSAGTK
;
A
#
# COMPACT_ATOMS: atom_id res chain seq x y z
N ASP A 1 -33.65 9.21 -2.18
CA ASP A 1 -32.32 9.18 -2.80
C ASP A 1 -31.26 9.55 -1.76
N TRP A 2 -30.20 8.75 -1.60
CA TRP A 2 -29.14 9.02 -0.63
C TRP A 2 -28.10 9.98 -1.22
N PRO A 3 -27.84 11.16 -0.62
CA PRO A 3 -26.91 12.13 -1.19
C PRO A 3 -25.46 11.62 -1.28
N VAL A 4 -24.75 12.04 -2.33
CA VAL A 4 -23.30 11.87 -2.49
C VAL A 4 -22.57 12.52 -1.30
N GLU A 5 -21.52 11.88 -0.81
CA GLU A 5 -20.68 12.31 0.32
C GLU A 5 -21.42 12.43 1.67
N LYS A 6 -22.66 11.95 1.76
CA LYS A 6 -23.34 11.81 3.05
C LYS A 6 -22.94 10.49 3.70
N PRO A 7 -22.24 10.48 4.85
CA PRO A 7 -21.92 9.24 5.55
C PRO A 7 -23.02 8.82 6.53
N LEU A 8 -22.87 7.63 7.14
CA LEU A 8 -23.71 7.19 8.26
C LEU A 8 -23.34 7.92 9.55
N ILE A 9 -22.04 8.07 9.83
CA ILE A 9 -21.50 8.82 10.97
C ILE A 9 -20.69 10.01 10.45
N LYS A 10 -21.01 11.22 10.95
CA LYS A 10 -20.31 12.47 10.65
C LYS A 10 -20.18 13.39 11.86
N GLN A 11 -19.26 14.34 11.74
CA GLN A 11 -19.14 15.49 12.62
C GLN A 11 -20.40 16.39 12.60
N MET A 12 -20.58 17.20 13.65
CA MET A 12 -21.79 18.02 13.84
C MET A 12 -21.96 19.10 12.77
N ASN A 13 -20.87 19.75 12.37
CA ASN A 13 -20.88 20.81 11.37
C ASN A 13 -19.51 20.93 10.65
N SER A 14 -19.36 21.89 9.74
CA SER A 14 -18.14 22.05 8.94
C SER A 14 -16.90 22.51 9.71
N SER A 15 -17.05 22.98 10.96
CA SER A 15 -15.90 23.34 11.80
C SER A 15 -15.19 22.12 12.38
N GLY A 16 -15.79 20.92 12.26
CA GLY A 16 -15.25 19.68 12.78
C GLY A 16 -15.48 19.50 14.28
N ASN A 17 -14.99 18.37 14.78
CA ASN A 17 -15.09 17.93 16.17
C ASN A 17 -13.70 17.49 16.67
N HIS A 18 -13.52 17.33 17.98
CA HIS A 18 -12.31 16.77 18.57
C HIS A 18 -12.63 15.65 19.56
N ASP A 19 -11.62 14.85 19.91
CA ASP A 19 -11.67 13.78 20.92
C ASP A 19 -12.78 12.76 20.66
N ILE A 20 -12.77 12.24 19.44
CA ILE A 20 -13.80 11.34 18.93
C ILE A 20 -13.33 9.90 19.12
N THR A 21 -14.18 9.06 19.72
CA THR A 21 -13.97 7.61 19.76
C THR A 21 -15.20 6.89 19.19
N ILE A 22 -14.98 6.02 18.20
CA ILE A 22 -16.01 5.17 17.59
C ILE A 22 -15.52 3.72 17.70
N ARG A 23 -16.22 2.90 18.49
CA ARG A 23 -15.77 1.53 18.77
C ARG A 23 -16.86 0.55 19.18
N GLY A 24 -16.60 -0.74 18.95
CA GLY A 24 -17.33 -1.86 19.54
C GLY A 24 -18.64 -2.24 18.86
N PHE A 25 -18.82 -1.95 17.58
CA PHE A 25 -20.03 -2.31 16.83
C PHE A 25 -19.77 -2.59 15.35
N GLU A 26 -20.80 -3.10 14.67
CA GLU A 26 -20.81 -3.41 13.25
C GLU A 26 -21.52 -2.32 12.45
N ILE A 27 -21.02 -2.04 11.25
CA ILE A 27 -21.70 -1.19 10.27
C ILE A 27 -21.77 -1.93 8.92
N ASP A 28 -22.98 -2.35 8.57
CA ASP A 28 -23.33 -2.91 7.26
C ASP A 28 -23.79 -1.79 6.31
N GLY A 29 -23.03 -1.58 5.23
CA GLY A 29 -23.36 -0.60 4.19
C GLY A 29 -24.41 -1.09 3.17
N ASN A 30 -24.83 -2.36 3.26
CA ASN A 30 -25.92 -2.98 2.52
C ASN A 30 -25.82 -2.81 0.98
N HIS A 31 -24.62 -2.97 0.43
CA HIS A 31 -24.30 -2.75 -0.99
C HIS A 31 -25.26 -3.50 -1.93
N ASP A 32 -25.51 -4.78 -1.65
CA ASP A 32 -26.24 -5.64 -2.58
C ASP A 32 -27.73 -5.30 -2.71
N ASN A 33 -28.28 -4.52 -1.78
CA ASN A 33 -29.64 -4.00 -1.85
C ASN A 33 -29.69 -2.52 -2.30
N ASN A 34 -28.55 -1.89 -2.58
CA ASN A 34 -28.44 -0.50 -3.02
C ASN A 34 -27.74 -0.38 -4.39
N ARG A 35 -28.01 -1.34 -5.29
CA ARG A 35 -27.33 -1.50 -6.59
C ARG A 35 -27.51 -0.34 -7.57
N ASP A 36 -28.42 0.60 -7.30
CA ASP A 36 -28.58 1.82 -8.07
C ASP A 36 -27.43 2.83 -7.83
N LYS A 37 -26.59 2.61 -6.81
CA LYS A 37 -25.41 3.44 -6.50
C LYS A 37 -24.12 2.84 -7.04
N GLY A 38 -23.26 3.71 -7.57
CA GLY A 38 -21.92 3.34 -8.01
C GLY A 38 -20.95 3.18 -6.84
N ARG A 39 -20.14 2.12 -6.87
CA ARG A 39 -19.00 1.92 -5.95
C ARG A 39 -17.96 3.04 -6.12
N GLY A 40 -17.41 3.55 -5.03
CA GLY A 40 -16.36 4.57 -5.04
C GLY A 40 -16.80 5.93 -5.59
N LYS A 41 -18.11 6.20 -5.56
CA LYS A 41 -18.70 7.49 -5.98
C LYS A 41 -19.12 8.37 -4.80
N GLY A 42 -18.64 8.07 -3.60
CA GLY A 42 -18.96 8.80 -2.36
C GLY A 42 -20.33 8.46 -1.77
N TYR A 43 -21.02 7.43 -2.25
CA TYR A 43 -22.26 6.94 -1.65
C TYR A 43 -21.95 6.00 -0.49
N HIS A 44 -22.74 6.12 0.59
CA HIS A 44 -22.70 5.20 1.74
C HIS A 44 -21.36 5.09 2.45
N ASN A 45 -20.51 6.13 2.43
CA ASN A 45 -19.34 6.20 3.33
C ASN A 45 -19.81 5.89 4.76
N LEU A 46 -19.15 4.97 5.46
CA LEU A 46 -19.63 4.55 6.78
C LEU A 46 -19.34 5.66 7.79
N ILE A 47 -18.10 6.15 7.81
CA ILE A 47 -17.66 7.24 8.67
C ILE A 47 -16.96 8.28 7.79
N TYR A 48 -17.37 9.54 7.86
CA TYR A 48 -16.64 10.64 7.22
C TYR A 48 -16.55 11.84 8.16
N MET A 49 -15.31 12.22 8.49
CA MET A 49 -14.99 13.38 9.31
C MET A 49 -14.24 14.44 8.49
N ILE A 50 -14.51 15.72 8.76
CA ILE A 50 -13.75 16.84 8.19
C ILE A 50 -13.30 17.80 9.28
N ASN A 51 -12.15 18.46 9.09
CA ASN A 51 -11.62 19.49 9.99
C ASN A 51 -11.60 19.05 11.47
N SER A 52 -11.36 17.76 11.74
CA SER A 52 -11.52 17.15 13.05
C SER A 52 -10.20 16.59 13.56
N GLU A 53 -10.06 16.46 14.88
CA GLU A 53 -8.79 16.09 15.51
C GLU A 53 -8.98 15.02 16.59
N ASN A 54 -7.92 14.26 16.89
CA ASN A 54 -7.92 13.21 17.93
C ASN A 54 -9.04 12.18 17.73
N ILE A 55 -9.03 11.53 16.58
CA ILE A 55 -10.07 10.56 16.19
C ILE A 55 -9.55 9.15 16.38
N ASN A 56 -10.29 8.31 17.11
CA ASN A 56 -9.98 6.90 17.30
C ASN A 56 -11.15 6.05 16.79
N VAL A 57 -10.89 5.21 15.79
CA VAL A 57 -11.87 4.29 15.19
C VAL A 57 -11.33 2.88 15.29
N HIS A 58 -11.94 2.07 16.16
CA HIS A 58 -11.36 0.76 16.49
C HIS A 58 -12.36 -0.28 16.96
N ASP A 59 -11.96 -1.56 16.89
CA ASP A 59 -12.79 -2.70 17.28
C ASP A 59 -14.16 -2.69 16.55
N LEU A 60 -14.18 -2.28 15.28
CA LEU A 60 -15.36 -2.29 14.43
C LEU A 60 -15.35 -3.45 13.43
N TYR A 61 -16.53 -3.87 13.01
CA TYR A 61 -16.72 -4.63 11.78
C TYR A 61 -17.40 -3.74 10.74
N LEU A 62 -16.66 -3.38 9.68
CA LEU A 62 -17.12 -2.49 8.62
C LEU A 62 -17.24 -3.27 7.33
N HIS A 63 -18.44 -3.39 6.75
CA HIS A 63 -18.57 -4.20 5.54
C HIS A 63 -19.64 -3.73 4.56
N ASP A 64 -19.49 -4.23 3.33
CA ASP A 64 -20.49 -4.16 2.26
C ASP A 64 -21.04 -2.75 1.98
N SER A 65 -20.18 -1.73 2.02
CA SER A 65 -20.53 -0.37 1.61
C SER A 65 -20.35 -0.13 0.11
N HIS A 66 -20.95 0.94 -0.42
CA HIS A 66 -20.59 1.54 -1.72
C HIS A 66 -19.42 2.54 -1.62
N GLY A 67 -19.04 2.95 -0.41
CA GLY A 67 -18.06 4.00 -0.15
C GLY A 67 -16.93 3.54 0.74
N ASP A 68 -16.34 4.50 1.45
CA ASP A 68 -15.20 4.32 2.35
C ASP A 68 -15.63 3.83 3.75
N GLY A 69 -14.73 3.17 4.47
CA GLY A 69 -14.93 2.80 5.87
C GLY A 69 -14.78 4.01 6.77
N LEU A 70 -13.56 4.49 6.92
CA LEU A 70 -13.26 5.80 7.49
C LEU A 70 -12.65 6.70 6.41
N LYS A 71 -13.33 7.78 6.08
CA LYS A 71 -12.75 8.89 5.31
C LYS A 71 -12.46 10.06 6.24
N VAL A 72 -11.31 10.70 6.07
CA VAL A 72 -10.98 11.95 6.77
C VAL A 72 -10.43 12.99 5.81
N THR A 73 -10.92 14.22 5.93
CA THR A 73 -10.43 15.37 5.14
C THR A 73 -9.98 16.49 6.06
N LYS A 74 -8.74 16.96 5.93
CA LYS A 74 -8.18 18.02 6.77
C LYS A 74 -8.26 17.70 8.27
N CYS A 75 -7.96 16.46 8.63
CA CYS A 75 -7.98 16.00 10.01
C CYS A 75 -6.55 15.76 10.53
N SER A 76 -6.41 15.69 11.85
CA SER A 76 -5.12 15.40 12.50
C SER A 76 -5.27 14.38 13.63
N ASN A 77 -4.19 13.66 13.94
CA ASN A 77 -4.11 12.70 15.05
C ASN A 77 -5.23 11.65 14.97
N VAL A 78 -5.26 10.90 13.88
CA VAL A 78 -6.33 9.92 13.64
C VAL A 78 -5.73 8.50 13.70
N ARG A 79 -6.45 7.60 14.37
CA ARG A 79 -6.05 6.21 14.62
C ARG A 79 -7.14 5.26 14.17
N PHE A 80 -6.81 4.34 13.27
CA PHE A 80 -7.72 3.33 12.71
C PHE A 80 -7.19 1.93 12.98
N TYR A 81 -7.69 1.23 14.01
CA TYR A 81 -7.02 0.01 14.48
C TYR A 81 -7.94 -1.09 14.98
N ASN A 82 -7.46 -2.34 15.02
CA ASN A 82 -8.23 -3.51 15.45
C ASN A 82 -9.57 -3.69 14.72
N ASN A 83 -9.69 -3.20 13.48
CA ASN A 83 -10.92 -3.31 12.72
C ASN A 83 -10.90 -4.52 11.80
N ARG A 84 -12.07 -5.13 11.62
CA ARG A 84 -12.32 -6.03 10.50
C ARG A 84 -13.04 -5.25 9.41
N VAL A 85 -12.48 -5.21 8.21
CA VAL A 85 -13.06 -4.51 7.07
C VAL A 85 -13.25 -5.47 5.92
N TYR A 86 -14.47 -5.59 5.42
CA TYR A 86 -14.80 -6.55 4.39
C TYR A 86 -15.54 -5.92 3.22
N LYS A 87 -14.85 -5.87 2.08
CA LYS A 87 -15.42 -5.56 0.77
C LYS A 87 -16.20 -4.24 0.70
N LEU A 88 -15.58 -3.16 1.14
CA LEU A 88 -16.13 -1.81 0.96
C LEU A 88 -16.03 -1.35 -0.51
N GLY A 89 -16.90 -0.44 -0.91
CA GLY A 89 -16.99 0.05 -2.27
C GLY A 89 -15.86 1.01 -2.67
N HIS A 90 -15.00 1.38 -1.74
CA HIS A 90 -13.78 2.15 -2.02
C HIS A 90 -12.64 1.75 -1.08
N ASP A 91 -12.24 2.61 -0.12
CA ASP A 91 -11.10 2.36 0.77
C ASP A 91 -11.54 2.01 2.21
N ALA A 92 -10.79 1.17 2.92
CA ALA A 92 -11.06 0.91 4.35
C ALA A 92 -10.78 2.15 5.19
N PHE A 93 -9.64 2.78 4.93
CA PHE A 93 -9.26 4.05 5.53
C PHE A 93 -8.66 4.99 4.48
N TYR A 94 -9.24 6.17 4.32
CA TYR A 94 -8.85 7.18 3.33
C TYR A 94 -8.56 8.54 3.98
N SER A 95 -7.28 8.95 3.98
CA SER A 95 -6.86 10.28 4.40
C SER A 95 -6.67 11.24 3.23
N VAL A 96 -7.21 12.46 3.39
CA VAL A 96 -7.15 13.53 2.40
C VAL A 96 -6.69 14.81 3.09
N TYR A 97 -5.57 15.42 2.67
CA TYR A 97 -5.05 16.67 3.26
C TYR A 97 -4.92 16.64 4.79
N SER A 98 -4.54 15.48 5.33
CA SER A 98 -4.54 15.19 6.77
C SER A 98 -3.12 14.87 7.26
N SER A 99 -2.93 14.80 8.57
CA SER A 99 -1.60 14.62 9.17
C SER A 99 -1.66 13.79 10.45
N ASN A 100 -0.56 13.14 10.83
CA ASN A 100 -0.45 12.28 12.02
C ASN A 100 -1.48 11.15 12.00
N MET A 101 -1.25 10.19 11.12
CA MET A 101 -2.17 9.12 10.79
C MET A 101 -1.59 7.77 11.17
N GLU A 102 -2.33 6.96 11.91
CA GLU A 102 -1.93 5.59 12.23
C GLU A 102 -3.04 4.60 11.87
N ALA A 103 -2.68 3.49 11.23
CA ALA A 103 -3.58 2.36 11.05
C ALA A 103 -2.88 1.03 11.31
N TRP A 104 -3.38 0.27 12.29
CA TRP A 104 -2.72 -0.98 12.67
C TRP A 104 -3.63 -2.10 13.14
N ASN A 105 -3.12 -3.33 13.07
CA ASN A 105 -3.84 -4.53 13.49
C ASN A 105 -5.24 -4.65 12.86
N ASN A 106 -5.39 -4.20 11.62
CA ASN A 106 -6.64 -4.35 10.87
C ASN A 106 -6.58 -5.59 9.97
N THR A 107 -7.71 -6.27 9.82
CA THR A 107 -7.92 -7.30 8.80
C THR A 107 -8.80 -6.72 7.69
N ILE A 108 -8.26 -6.58 6.48
CA ILE A 108 -8.91 -5.86 5.38
C ILE A 108 -9.01 -6.75 4.13
N THR A 109 -10.23 -6.89 3.61
CA THR A 109 -10.47 -7.45 2.27
C THR A 109 -10.98 -6.35 1.33
N CYS A 110 -10.15 -5.95 0.37
CA CYS A 110 -10.49 -4.94 -0.62
C CYS A 110 -11.56 -5.44 -1.62
N ARG A 111 -12.35 -4.53 -2.18
CA ARG A 111 -13.32 -4.84 -3.27
C ARG A 111 -13.17 -3.94 -4.49
N THR A 112 -12.90 -2.64 -4.32
CA THR A 112 -12.86 -1.69 -5.47
C THR A 112 -11.51 -1.00 -5.63
N ASN A 113 -11.03 -0.32 -4.59
CA ASN A 113 -9.77 0.41 -4.65
C ASN A 113 -8.78 -0.18 -3.63
N SER A 114 -8.38 0.57 -2.61
CA SER A 114 -7.29 0.20 -1.72
C SER A 114 -7.78 -0.23 -0.35
N GLY A 115 -6.94 -0.88 0.45
CA GLY A 115 -7.22 -1.07 1.86
C GLY A 115 -7.01 0.25 2.60
N LEU A 116 -5.77 0.74 2.57
CA LEU A 116 -5.39 2.00 3.21
C LEU A 116 -4.92 2.99 2.16
N ARG A 117 -5.44 4.21 2.18
CA ARG A 117 -5.11 5.25 1.20
C ARG A 117 -4.71 6.57 1.86
N VAL A 118 -3.60 7.10 1.39
CA VAL A 118 -3.05 8.41 1.70
C VAL A 118 -3.14 9.28 0.46
N TYR A 119 -3.80 10.44 0.57
CA TYR A 119 -3.83 11.44 -0.49
C TYR A 119 -3.44 12.81 0.06
N ASN A 120 -2.32 13.36 -0.44
CA ASN A 120 -1.78 14.65 0.00
C ASN A 120 -1.77 14.79 1.53
N SER A 121 -1.31 13.75 2.23
CA SER A 121 -1.29 13.67 3.69
C SER A 121 0.08 13.17 4.13
N ASN A 122 0.51 13.49 5.35
CA ASN A 122 1.87 13.20 5.84
C ASN A 122 1.89 12.69 7.29
N HIS A 123 3.07 12.31 7.79
CA HIS A 123 3.26 11.70 9.13
C HIS A 123 2.34 10.48 9.31
N VAL A 124 2.54 9.46 8.47
CA VAL A 124 1.65 8.29 8.38
C VAL A 124 2.38 7.02 8.79
N LYS A 125 1.74 6.19 9.61
CA LYS A 125 2.22 4.84 9.95
C LYS A 125 1.16 3.79 9.70
N PHE A 126 1.45 2.84 8.82
CA PHE A 126 0.61 1.67 8.57
C PHE A 126 1.35 0.40 8.93
N TYR A 127 0.89 -0.30 9.98
CA TYR A 127 1.62 -1.43 10.51
C TYR A 127 0.76 -2.57 11.05
N ASP A 128 1.30 -3.78 11.09
CA ASP A 128 0.62 -4.97 11.63
C ASP A 128 -0.75 -5.25 10.96
N ASN A 129 -0.97 -4.80 9.71
CA ASN A 129 -2.22 -5.04 9.00
C ASN A 129 -2.14 -6.31 8.15
N THR A 130 -3.25 -7.03 8.07
CA THR A 130 -3.45 -8.15 7.15
C THR A 130 -4.39 -7.71 6.03
N ILE A 131 -3.91 -7.67 4.78
CA ILE A 131 -4.66 -7.10 3.65
C ILE A 131 -4.68 -8.07 2.46
N ASN A 132 -5.87 -8.35 1.94
CA ASN A 132 -6.09 -9.13 0.72
C ASN A 132 -7.21 -8.51 -0.13
N SER A 133 -7.59 -9.19 -1.22
CA SER A 133 -8.71 -8.70 -2.04
C SER A 133 -9.60 -9.74 -2.70
N GLU A 134 -9.36 -11.04 -2.47
CA GLU A 134 -10.15 -12.15 -3.04
C GLU A 134 -10.39 -12.03 -4.56
N GLY A 135 -9.40 -11.50 -5.31
CA GLY A 135 -9.51 -11.31 -6.77
C GLY A 135 -10.23 -10.03 -7.22
N GLU A 136 -10.70 -9.19 -6.30
CA GLU A 136 -11.32 -7.89 -6.59
C GLU A 136 -10.41 -6.73 -6.12
N GLY A 137 -10.77 -5.47 -6.38
CA GLY A 137 -10.05 -4.32 -5.82
C GLY A 137 -8.81 -3.84 -6.58
N GLY A 138 -8.00 -3.04 -5.89
CA GLY A 138 -6.80 -2.37 -6.38
C GLY A 138 -5.59 -2.70 -5.52
N ALA A 139 -5.00 -1.68 -4.89
CA ALA A 139 -3.82 -1.87 -4.06
C ALA A 139 -4.17 -2.43 -2.67
N GLY A 140 -3.19 -3.00 -1.95
CA GLY A 140 -3.34 -3.17 -0.50
C GLY A 140 -3.25 -1.81 0.21
N ILE A 141 -2.16 -1.08 -0.07
CA ILE A 141 -1.87 0.25 0.46
C ILE A 141 -1.58 1.20 -0.70
N GLN A 142 -2.06 2.43 -0.60
CA GLN A 142 -1.89 3.45 -1.63
C GLN A 142 -1.42 4.78 -1.05
N VAL A 143 -0.39 5.38 -1.67
CA VAL A 143 0.10 6.72 -1.35
C VAL A 143 0.04 7.59 -2.60
N GLN A 144 -0.56 8.77 -2.48
CA GLN A 144 -0.77 9.68 -3.59
C GLN A 144 -0.36 11.11 -3.29
N LYS A 145 0.31 11.69 -4.29
CA LYS A 145 0.66 13.11 -4.34
C LYS A 145 0.06 13.78 -5.57
N GLU A 146 -0.55 14.95 -5.37
CA GLU A 146 -0.90 15.87 -6.45
C GLU A 146 -0.73 17.34 -6.03
N GLY A 147 -0.26 18.19 -6.95
CA GLY A 147 -0.15 19.65 -6.77
C GLY A 147 0.92 20.10 -5.77
N SER A 148 1.09 21.39 -5.51
CA SER A 148 2.15 21.93 -4.63
C SER A 148 1.70 22.25 -3.20
N SER A 149 0.41 22.04 -2.87
CA SER A 149 -0.17 22.61 -1.64
C SER A 149 0.22 21.90 -0.35
N THR A 150 0.79 20.69 -0.45
CA THR A 150 0.99 19.80 0.68
C THR A 150 2.19 18.93 0.43
N ILE A 151 3.07 18.84 1.41
CA ILE A 151 4.19 17.90 1.40
C ILE A 151 3.64 16.53 1.78
N VAL A 152 4.06 15.49 1.07
CA VAL A 152 3.77 14.08 1.38
C VAL A 152 5.10 13.45 1.72
N ASP A 153 5.36 13.39 3.01
CA ASP A 153 6.59 12.89 3.63
C ASP A 153 6.31 12.14 4.93
N ASP A 154 7.35 11.52 5.48
CA ASP A 154 7.31 10.80 6.75
C ASP A 154 6.21 9.74 6.75
N ILE A 155 6.30 8.80 5.80
CA ILE A 155 5.37 7.68 5.67
C ILE A 155 6.12 6.39 5.95
N GLU A 156 5.67 5.65 6.96
CA GLU A 156 6.22 4.37 7.40
C GLU A 156 5.18 3.25 7.16
N ILE A 157 5.54 2.23 6.38
CA ILE A 157 4.70 1.07 6.08
C ILE A 157 5.48 -0.17 6.52
N PHE A 158 5.07 -0.79 7.63
CA PHE A 158 5.89 -1.87 8.21
C PHE A 158 5.15 -3.01 8.86
N ASN A 159 5.77 -4.19 8.85
CA ASN A 159 5.20 -5.41 9.46
C ASN A 159 3.77 -5.74 9.02
N ASN A 160 3.39 -5.37 7.78
CA ASN A 160 2.11 -5.76 7.21
C ASN A 160 2.23 -7.11 6.49
N PHE A 161 1.15 -7.88 6.50
CA PHE A 161 0.98 -9.04 5.63
C PHE A 161 0.01 -8.71 4.49
N LEU A 162 0.58 -8.49 3.30
CA LEU A 162 -0.17 -8.20 2.08
C LEU A 162 -0.16 -9.44 1.20
N TYR A 163 -1.33 -10.02 0.95
CA TYR A 163 -1.41 -11.24 0.16
C TYR A 163 -2.55 -11.24 -0.83
N GLU A 164 -2.29 -11.80 -2.01
CA GLU A 164 -3.28 -11.97 -3.07
C GLU A 164 -4.08 -10.68 -3.35
N THR A 165 -3.41 -9.53 -3.25
CA THR A 165 -3.98 -8.24 -3.67
C THR A 165 -4.14 -8.24 -5.20
N ASN A 166 -5.24 -7.68 -5.68
CA ASN A 166 -5.57 -7.71 -7.10
C ASN A 166 -4.55 -6.94 -7.95
N ALA A 167 -4.22 -5.70 -7.58
CA ALA A 167 -3.11 -4.97 -8.17
C ALA A 167 -1.91 -4.97 -7.19
N ALA A 168 -1.16 -3.87 -7.08
CA ALA A 168 0.03 -3.83 -6.23
C ALA A 168 -0.27 -4.15 -4.75
N GLY A 169 0.71 -4.71 -4.04
CA GLY A 169 0.66 -4.73 -2.57
C GLY A 169 0.68 -3.29 -2.03
N VAL A 170 1.70 -2.53 -2.43
CA VAL A 170 1.81 -1.09 -2.18
C VAL A 170 1.91 -0.34 -3.50
N TRP A 171 1.05 0.67 -3.69
CA TRP A 171 1.10 1.57 -4.83
C TRP A 171 1.40 3.01 -4.40
N ILE A 172 2.51 3.55 -4.88
CA ILE A 172 2.93 4.92 -4.61
C ILE A 172 2.91 5.71 -5.91
N THR A 173 2.26 6.85 -5.95
CA THR A 173 2.22 7.65 -7.17
C THR A 173 2.11 9.14 -6.90
N GLY A 174 3.01 9.90 -7.51
CA GLY A 174 2.85 11.34 -7.60
C GLY A 174 2.48 11.75 -9.02
N TYR A 175 1.50 12.65 -9.16
CA TYR A 175 1.01 13.07 -10.46
C TYR A 175 0.62 14.55 -10.52
N GLY A 176 0.43 15.03 -11.75
CA GLY A 176 0.04 16.42 -12.03
C GLY A 176 1.25 17.34 -12.28
N PRO A 177 1.00 18.57 -12.77
CA PRO A 177 2.06 19.39 -13.37
C PRO A 177 2.92 20.22 -12.39
N LYS A 178 2.68 20.13 -11.07
CA LYS A 178 3.00 21.25 -10.15
C LYS A 178 3.60 20.81 -8.80
N TYR A 179 4.36 19.74 -8.70
CA TYR A 179 5.06 19.42 -7.44
C TYR A 179 6.53 19.11 -7.70
N SER A 180 7.38 19.44 -6.73
CA SER A 180 8.81 19.16 -6.75
C SER A 180 9.14 17.87 -6.01
N LYS A 181 10.33 17.30 -6.22
CA LYS A 181 10.80 16.16 -5.41
C LYS A 181 10.74 16.40 -3.90
N ASP A 182 10.90 17.64 -3.44
CA ASP A 182 10.82 17.96 -2.02
C ASP A 182 9.40 17.90 -1.45
N ASP A 183 8.38 17.93 -2.31
CA ASP A 183 6.98 17.81 -1.91
C ASP A 183 6.53 16.34 -1.79
N ALA A 184 7.33 15.37 -2.27
CA ALA A 184 6.96 13.96 -2.35
C ALA A 184 8.19 13.07 -2.09
N LYS A 185 8.39 12.70 -0.83
CA LYS A 185 9.64 12.06 -0.40
C LYS A 185 9.48 11.20 0.85
N ASP A 186 10.58 10.58 1.27
CA ASP A 186 10.77 9.99 2.60
C ASP A 186 9.67 8.98 2.95
N ILE A 187 9.49 8.00 2.07
CA ILE A 187 8.66 6.81 2.32
C ILE A 187 9.56 5.65 2.74
N TYR A 188 9.26 5.05 3.88
CA TYR A 188 9.98 3.90 4.42
C TYR A 188 9.06 2.68 4.44
N ILE A 189 9.45 1.63 3.72
CA ILE A 189 8.74 0.36 3.63
C ILE A 189 9.67 -0.72 4.19
N HIS A 190 9.27 -1.38 5.28
CA HIS A 190 10.13 -2.42 5.85
C HIS A 190 9.42 -3.51 6.65
N ASP A 191 10.05 -4.67 6.77
CA ASP A 191 9.54 -5.80 7.55
C ASP A 191 8.15 -6.30 7.10
N ASN A 192 7.71 -5.98 5.88
CA ASN A 192 6.44 -6.45 5.32
C ASN A 192 6.60 -7.76 4.57
N LYS A 193 5.53 -8.56 4.57
CA LYS A 193 5.42 -9.76 3.74
C LYS A 193 4.44 -9.53 2.60
N PHE A 194 4.96 -9.61 1.38
CA PHE A 194 4.20 -9.59 0.13
C PHE A 194 4.10 -11.01 -0.41
N TYR A 195 2.92 -11.61 -0.32
CA TYR A 195 2.68 -12.98 -0.78
C TYR A 195 1.71 -13.01 -1.94
N LYS A 196 2.19 -13.36 -3.15
CA LYS A 196 1.36 -13.41 -4.36
C LYS A 196 0.57 -12.14 -4.63
N THR A 197 1.12 -10.96 -4.34
CA THR A 197 0.47 -9.69 -4.68
C THR A 197 0.49 -9.46 -6.20
N GLY A 198 -0.51 -8.74 -6.73
CA GLY A 198 -0.60 -8.42 -8.16
C GLY A 198 -1.30 -9.47 -9.02
N ILE A 199 -2.25 -10.22 -8.47
CA ILE A 199 -2.87 -11.37 -9.17
C ILE A 199 -3.61 -10.99 -10.46
N ASN A 200 -4.02 -9.73 -10.63
CA ASN A 200 -4.68 -9.23 -11.83
C ASN A 200 -3.75 -9.18 -13.03
N GLN A 201 -3.93 -10.13 -13.94
CA GLN A 201 -3.19 -10.21 -15.19
C GLN A 201 -3.42 -9.01 -16.12
N GLY A 202 -4.52 -8.28 -15.96
CA GLY A 202 -4.89 -7.10 -16.75
C GLY A 202 -4.44 -5.76 -16.17
N ALA A 203 -3.86 -5.72 -14.97
CA ALA A 203 -3.37 -4.49 -14.37
C ALA A 203 -1.89 -4.29 -14.70
N ASP A 204 -1.54 -3.27 -15.48
CA ASP A 204 -0.13 -2.95 -15.84
C ASP A 204 0.72 -2.49 -14.63
N TRP A 205 0.06 -2.24 -13.51
CA TRP A 205 0.60 -1.84 -12.22
C TRP A 205 0.46 -2.92 -11.13
N ALA A 206 0.28 -4.18 -11.51
CA ALA A 206 0.48 -5.30 -10.60
C ALA A 206 1.95 -5.42 -10.15
N GLY A 207 2.17 -5.85 -8.91
CA GLY A 207 3.49 -6.03 -8.29
C GLY A 207 3.45 -6.18 -6.76
N GLY A 208 4.63 -6.26 -6.15
CA GLY A 208 4.80 -6.07 -4.70
C GLY A 208 4.66 -4.59 -4.34
N VAL A 209 5.72 -3.82 -4.59
CA VAL A 209 5.73 -2.35 -4.53
C VAL A 209 5.82 -1.79 -5.94
N VAL A 210 4.87 -0.94 -6.32
CA VAL A 210 4.88 -0.21 -7.59
C VAL A 210 4.88 1.27 -7.31
N LEU A 211 5.90 1.99 -7.79
CA LEU A 211 6.10 3.39 -7.41
C LEU A 211 6.52 4.31 -8.56
N ASN A 212 6.14 5.59 -8.44
CA ASN A 212 6.60 6.69 -9.28
C ASN A 212 6.47 8.03 -8.55
N GLY A 213 7.37 8.97 -8.82
CA GLY A 213 7.23 10.36 -8.42
C GLY A 213 7.56 10.68 -6.97
N PHE A 214 8.28 9.78 -6.28
CA PHE A 214 8.72 9.99 -4.90
C PHE A 214 10.24 9.83 -4.78
N GLN A 215 10.85 10.75 -4.04
CA GLN A 215 12.28 10.79 -3.72
C GLN A 215 12.55 10.07 -2.39
N ASN A 216 13.80 9.61 -2.14
CA ASN A 216 14.22 9.06 -0.85
C ASN A 216 13.34 7.90 -0.35
N THR A 217 12.75 7.11 -1.26
CA THR A 217 12.01 5.92 -0.84
C THR A 217 13.01 4.83 -0.45
N VAL A 218 12.83 4.21 0.71
CA VAL A 218 13.64 3.08 1.18
C VAL A 218 12.74 1.87 1.37
N ILE A 219 13.16 0.75 0.78
CA ILE A 219 12.48 -0.55 0.84
C ILE A 219 13.48 -1.56 1.41
N GLU A 220 13.30 -1.99 2.65
CA GLU A 220 14.26 -2.89 3.28
C GLU A 220 13.65 -3.95 4.19
N ASN A 221 14.35 -5.06 4.36
CA ASN A 221 13.92 -6.14 5.24
C ASN A 221 12.51 -6.66 4.92
N ASP A 222 12.03 -6.54 3.69
CA ASP A 222 10.76 -7.10 3.25
C ASP A 222 10.96 -8.51 2.67
N LEU A 223 9.91 -9.34 2.77
CA LEU A 223 9.81 -10.63 2.08
C LEU A 223 8.82 -10.52 0.93
N PHE A 224 9.34 -10.62 -0.30
CA PHE A 224 8.54 -10.74 -1.52
C PHE A 224 8.58 -12.19 -1.99
N ASP A 225 7.44 -12.87 -1.95
CA ASP A 225 7.30 -14.25 -2.38
C ASP A 225 6.12 -14.39 -3.35
N GLY A 226 6.42 -14.72 -4.60
CA GLY A 226 5.38 -15.00 -5.59
C GLY A 226 4.74 -13.75 -6.22
N CYS A 227 5.29 -12.55 -6.03
CA CYS A 227 4.73 -11.32 -6.61
C CYS A 227 4.63 -11.38 -8.14
N TYR A 228 3.49 -10.95 -8.68
CA TYR A 228 3.21 -10.96 -10.11
C TYR A 228 3.74 -9.70 -10.81
N GLY A 229 4.32 -9.85 -12.00
CA GLY A 229 4.89 -8.76 -12.79
C GLY A 229 6.29 -8.37 -12.34
N ALA A 230 6.42 -7.88 -11.10
CA ALA A 230 7.69 -7.66 -10.42
C ALA A 230 7.52 -7.53 -8.90
N ALA A 231 8.57 -7.80 -8.12
CA ALA A 231 8.54 -7.52 -6.68
C ALA A 231 8.58 -6.02 -6.40
N VAL A 232 9.55 -5.30 -6.95
CA VAL A 232 9.63 -3.83 -6.87
C VAL A 232 9.75 -3.24 -8.28
N ALA A 233 8.93 -2.25 -8.60
CA ALA A 233 8.97 -1.64 -9.93
C ALA A 233 8.68 -0.15 -9.98
N HIS A 234 9.55 0.59 -10.68
CA HIS A 234 9.22 1.93 -11.14
C HIS A 234 8.33 1.83 -12.37
N LYS A 235 7.06 2.19 -12.23
CA LYS A 235 6.07 2.22 -13.31
C LYS A 235 5.09 3.35 -13.13
N ARG A 236 4.63 3.89 -14.26
CA ARG A 236 3.50 4.82 -14.29
C ARG A 236 2.21 4.07 -14.61
N VAL A 237 1.14 4.40 -13.90
CA VAL A 237 -0.23 4.13 -14.35
C VAL A 237 -0.63 5.27 -15.29
N LYS A 238 -1.37 4.98 -16.36
CA LYS A 238 -1.84 6.01 -17.30
C LYS A 238 -2.57 7.13 -16.54
N ALA A 239 -2.30 8.39 -16.89
CA ALA A 239 -2.70 9.63 -16.19
C ALA A 239 -1.96 9.97 -14.89
N PHE A 240 -1.13 9.06 -14.36
CA PHE A 240 -0.34 9.29 -13.15
C PHE A 240 1.15 9.45 -13.48
N SER A 241 1.49 10.62 -14.03
CA SER A 241 2.87 10.97 -14.38
C SER A 241 3.42 12.03 -13.43
N ALA A 242 4.55 11.71 -12.80
CA ALA A 242 5.33 12.67 -12.05
C ALA A 242 5.90 13.78 -12.97
N PRO A 243 5.98 15.03 -12.48
CA PRO A 243 6.41 16.18 -13.29
C PRO A 243 7.93 16.27 -13.47
N GLU A 244 8.74 15.70 -12.57
CA GLU A 244 10.21 15.84 -12.57
C GLU A 244 10.95 14.53 -12.89
N SER A 245 12.27 14.53 -12.71
CA SER A 245 13.16 13.38 -12.90
C SER A 245 14.24 13.31 -11.81
N GLY A 246 15.02 12.24 -11.81
CA GLY A 246 16.05 11.99 -10.80
C GLY A 246 15.47 11.55 -9.46
N TYR A 247 14.34 10.83 -9.50
CA TYR A 247 13.76 10.18 -8.31
C TYR A 247 14.58 8.94 -7.98
N THR A 248 14.96 8.79 -6.71
CA THR A 248 15.73 7.62 -6.25
C THR A 248 14.92 6.74 -5.30
N THR A 249 15.14 5.42 -5.41
CA THR A 249 14.63 4.43 -4.47
C THR A 249 15.75 3.49 -4.06
N ILE A 250 15.97 3.33 -2.76
CA ILE A 250 16.91 2.37 -2.21
C ILE A 250 16.15 1.08 -1.91
N VAL A 251 16.63 -0.05 -2.43
CA VAL A 251 16.08 -1.38 -2.17
C VAL A 251 17.19 -2.24 -1.61
N LYS A 252 17.10 -2.58 -0.32
CA LYS A 252 18.22 -3.25 0.37
C LYS A 252 17.79 -4.31 1.36
N ASN A 253 18.61 -5.33 1.59
CA ASN A 253 18.36 -6.37 2.60
C ASN A 253 16.99 -7.07 2.48
N ASN A 254 16.39 -7.11 1.28
CA ASN A 254 15.12 -7.82 1.08
C ASN A 254 15.35 -9.27 0.68
N ILE A 255 14.35 -10.12 0.89
CA ILE A 255 14.26 -11.44 0.26
C ILE A 255 13.26 -11.34 -0.88
N ILE A 256 13.69 -11.58 -2.11
CA ILE A 256 12.84 -11.55 -3.30
C ILE A 256 12.93 -12.87 -4.04
N ILE A 257 11.87 -13.65 -3.92
CA ILE A 257 11.80 -15.00 -4.44
C ILE A 257 10.54 -15.27 -5.25
N ASN A 258 10.65 -16.24 -6.16
CA ASN A 258 9.52 -16.87 -6.84
C ASN A 258 8.62 -15.90 -7.63
N THR A 259 9.12 -14.73 -8.05
CA THR A 259 8.30 -13.77 -8.80
C THR A 259 7.71 -14.39 -10.08
N GLN A 260 6.48 -14.00 -10.39
CA GLN A 260 5.63 -14.62 -11.41
C GLN A 260 5.36 -13.66 -12.58
N PRO A 261 5.19 -14.16 -13.81
CA PRO A 261 4.80 -13.32 -14.93
C PRO A 261 3.38 -12.77 -14.77
N SER A 262 3.16 -11.54 -15.23
CA SER A 262 1.85 -10.91 -15.41
C SER A 262 1.74 -10.37 -16.83
N ARG A 263 0.62 -10.64 -17.49
CA ARG A 263 0.41 -10.29 -18.91
C ARG A 263 0.67 -8.81 -19.20
N GLU A 264 0.14 -7.91 -18.37
CA GLU A 264 0.32 -6.46 -18.58
C GLU A 264 1.48 -5.86 -17.75
N ALA A 265 1.84 -6.47 -16.61
CA ALA A 265 2.76 -5.83 -15.66
C ALA A 265 4.23 -6.23 -15.85
N GLY A 266 4.57 -7.38 -16.42
CA GLY A 266 5.96 -7.78 -16.61
C GLY A 266 6.20 -9.27 -16.47
N LYS A 267 7.43 -9.72 -16.71
CA LYS A 267 7.75 -11.15 -16.80
C LYS A 267 8.05 -11.82 -15.44
N GLY A 268 7.83 -11.13 -14.32
CA GLY A 268 8.18 -11.62 -12.99
C GLY A 268 9.62 -11.29 -12.66
N TYR A 269 9.98 -10.00 -12.66
CA TYR A 269 11.32 -9.56 -12.28
C TYR A 269 11.44 -9.34 -10.77
N ALA A 270 12.63 -9.50 -10.19
CA ALA A 270 12.82 -8.99 -8.82
C ALA A 270 12.69 -7.45 -8.82
N ILE A 271 13.50 -6.78 -9.65
CA ILE A 271 13.49 -5.33 -9.82
C ILE A 271 13.20 -4.97 -11.28
N PHE A 272 12.22 -4.09 -11.51
CA PHE A 272 11.88 -3.62 -12.86
C PHE A 272 11.74 -2.10 -12.93
N ASN A 273 12.71 -1.43 -13.56
CA ASN A 273 12.66 0.02 -13.76
C ASN A 273 12.13 0.38 -15.16
N LYS A 274 10.81 0.44 -15.32
CA LYS A 274 10.19 0.89 -16.59
C LYS A 274 10.34 2.39 -16.83
N LEU A 275 10.77 3.15 -15.81
CA LEU A 275 10.93 4.60 -15.83
C LEU A 275 12.41 5.02 -15.75
N ASN A 276 13.33 4.20 -16.27
CA ASN A 276 14.78 4.35 -16.12
C ASN A 276 15.39 5.64 -16.70
N ASN A 277 14.61 6.46 -17.42
CA ASN A 277 15.03 7.79 -17.86
C ASN A 277 14.79 8.88 -16.80
N THR A 278 13.96 8.61 -15.80
CA THR A 278 13.57 9.58 -14.77
C THR A 278 13.67 9.06 -13.34
N HIS A 279 13.78 7.74 -13.15
CA HIS A 279 13.88 7.08 -11.87
C HIS A 279 15.09 6.15 -11.84
N GLU A 280 15.70 6.01 -10.68
CA GLU A 280 16.85 5.14 -10.45
C GLU A 280 16.65 4.30 -9.19
N PHE A 281 17.09 3.04 -9.26
CA PHE A 281 17.21 2.17 -8.10
C PHE A 281 18.66 2.13 -7.61
N ILE A 282 18.83 2.22 -6.31
CA ILE A 282 20.07 1.87 -5.61
C ILE A 282 19.79 0.52 -4.93
N LEU A 283 20.48 -0.53 -5.38
CA LEU A 283 20.24 -1.90 -4.95
C LEU A 283 21.39 -2.39 -4.07
N GLU A 284 21.10 -2.85 -2.86
CA GLU A 284 22.13 -3.25 -1.90
C GLU A 284 21.78 -4.54 -1.15
N ASN A 285 22.64 -5.56 -1.26
CA ASN A 285 22.55 -6.76 -0.43
C ASN A 285 21.15 -7.40 -0.42
N ASN A 286 20.44 -7.53 -1.54
CA ASN A 286 19.19 -8.29 -1.59
C ASN A 286 19.44 -9.79 -1.80
N CYS A 287 18.62 -10.64 -1.20
CA CYS A 287 18.60 -12.09 -1.42
C CYS A 287 17.62 -12.43 -2.53
N LEU A 288 18.12 -12.95 -3.66
CA LEU A 288 17.32 -13.23 -4.85
C LEU A 288 17.32 -14.73 -5.14
N SER A 289 16.16 -15.28 -5.52
CA SER A 289 16.10 -16.67 -6.00
C SER A 289 14.86 -16.92 -6.86
N ASN A 290 14.98 -17.77 -7.88
CA ASN A 290 13.84 -18.28 -8.66
C ASN A 290 12.88 -17.22 -9.23
N ASN A 291 13.40 -16.10 -9.74
CA ASN A 291 12.61 -15.01 -10.32
C ASN A 291 12.40 -15.25 -11.84
N THR A 292 11.15 -15.44 -12.27
CA THR A 292 10.82 -15.96 -13.63
C THR A 292 11.34 -15.07 -14.77
N GLY A 293 11.26 -13.75 -14.60
CA GLY A 293 11.73 -12.76 -15.56
C GLY A 293 13.22 -12.48 -15.45
N GLY A 294 13.88 -12.98 -14.40
CA GLY A 294 15.24 -12.64 -14.00
C GLY A 294 15.27 -11.58 -12.90
N ASN A 295 16.47 -11.32 -12.38
CA ASN A 295 16.63 -10.45 -11.22
C ASN A 295 16.37 -8.97 -11.55
N TYR A 296 16.81 -8.50 -12.71
CA TYR A 296 16.73 -7.08 -13.05
C TYR A 296 16.28 -6.86 -14.50
N LEU A 297 15.50 -5.79 -14.70
CA LEU A 297 15.33 -5.15 -16.00
C LEU A 297 15.46 -3.63 -15.83
N TYR A 298 16.42 -3.04 -16.57
CA TYR A 298 16.81 -1.62 -16.47
C TYR A 298 17.27 -1.18 -15.08
N ALA A 299 17.80 -2.11 -14.30
CA ALA A 299 18.47 -1.90 -13.02
C ALA A 299 19.65 -2.87 -12.93
N ASN A 300 20.57 -2.65 -12.00
CA ASN A 300 21.66 -3.57 -11.71
C ASN A 300 22.09 -3.43 -10.24
N SER A 301 22.72 -4.48 -9.71
CA SER A 301 23.33 -4.50 -8.38
C SER A 301 24.69 -5.20 -8.47
N THR A 302 25.64 -4.77 -7.64
CA THR A 302 26.94 -5.41 -7.46
C THR A 302 27.05 -6.19 -6.14
N SER A 303 26.06 -6.05 -5.25
CA SER A 303 26.10 -6.62 -3.89
C SER A 303 24.95 -7.58 -3.59
N ASP A 304 23.89 -7.59 -4.41
CA ASP A 304 22.81 -8.56 -4.30
C ASP A 304 23.33 -9.99 -4.52
N VAL A 305 22.78 -10.93 -3.75
CA VAL A 305 23.20 -12.33 -3.71
C VAL A 305 22.11 -13.22 -4.28
N ASN A 306 22.46 -14.03 -5.27
CA ASN A 306 21.56 -15.03 -5.85
C ASN A 306 21.79 -16.39 -5.20
N PHE A 307 20.71 -17.02 -4.74
CA PHE A 307 20.74 -18.38 -4.18
C PHE A 307 20.00 -19.37 -5.08
N ASP A 308 20.39 -20.64 -4.98
CA ASP A 308 19.68 -21.74 -5.62
C ASP A 308 18.22 -21.83 -5.18
N ASN A 309 17.38 -22.30 -6.09
CA ASN A 309 15.96 -22.46 -5.83
C ASN A 309 15.72 -23.35 -4.60
N GLY A 310 14.82 -22.93 -3.71
CA GLY A 310 14.49 -23.64 -2.48
C GLY A 310 15.44 -23.40 -1.31
N TYR A 311 16.57 -22.70 -1.49
CA TYR A 311 17.49 -22.41 -0.37
C TYR A 311 16.82 -21.61 0.75
N VAL A 312 16.08 -20.55 0.40
CA VAL A 312 15.37 -19.71 1.38
C VAL A 312 14.32 -20.52 2.15
N GLU A 313 13.64 -21.47 1.48
CA GLU A 313 12.68 -22.37 2.14
C GLU A 313 13.36 -23.37 3.08
N GLN A 314 14.57 -23.82 2.76
CA GLN A 314 15.36 -24.67 3.65
C GLN A 314 15.79 -23.88 4.90
N VAL A 315 16.27 -22.65 4.72
CA VAL A 315 16.58 -21.74 5.83
C VAL A 315 15.35 -21.54 6.70
N SER A 316 14.18 -21.20 6.12
CA SER A 316 12.95 -20.95 6.90
C SER A 316 12.48 -22.13 7.74
N LYS A 317 12.86 -23.36 7.39
CA LYS A 317 12.54 -24.59 8.13
C LYS A 317 13.63 -25.01 9.11
N ASN A 318 14.84 -24.46 9.03
CA ASN A 318 15.99 -24.84 9.85
C ASN A 318 16.45 -23.68 10.77
N GLU A 319 16.34 -23.87 12.08
CA GLU A 319 16.70 -22.81 13.06
C GLU A 319 18.20 -22.49 13.06
N SER A 320 19.09 -23.47 12.85
CA SER A 320 20.53 -23.22 12.85
C SER A 320 20.94 -22.38 11.65
N MET A 321 20.39 -22.68 10.47
CA MET A 321 20.62 -21.90 9.25
C MET A 321 20.09 -20.47 9.39
N ARG A 322 18.93 -20.29 10.05
CA ARG A 322 18.35 -18.96 10.28
C ARG A 322 19.22 -18.04 11.10
N LYS A 323 19.91 -18.56 12.13
CA LYS A 323 20.72 -17.74 13.04
C LYS A 323 21.87 -17.01 12.33
N GLU A 324 22.41 -17.63 11.30
CA GLU A 324 23.54 -17.10 10.51
C GLU A 324 23.08 -16.44 9.20
N PHE A 325 21.78 -16.46 8.89
CA PHE A 325 21.26 -15.92 7.64
C PHE A 325 21.23 -14.38 7.69
N PRO A 326 21.93 -13.68 6.76
CA PRO A 326 22.00 -12.22 6.79
C PRO A 326 20.66 -11.49 6.65
N TRP A 327 19.64 -12.18 6.13
CA TRP A 327 18.30 -11.65 5.87
C TRP A 327 17.25 -12.23 6.83
N LYS A 328 17.63 -12.61 8.05
CA LYS A 328 16.70 -13.19 9.05
C LYS A 328 15.58 -12.21 9.44
N GLU A 329 15.83 -10.91 9.40
CA GLU A 329 14.85 -9.85 9.61
C GLU A 329 13.77 -9.94 8.54
N ALA A 330 14.16 -9.88 7.26
CA ALA A 330 13.25 -10.09 6.12
C ALA A 330 12.50 -11.42 6.18
N LEU A 331 13.16 -12.50 6.61
CA LEU A 331 12.51 -13.80 6.73
C LEU A 331 11.39 -13.83 7.78
N SER A 332 11.46 -12.93 8.76
CA SER A 332 10.47 -12.78 9.85
C SER A 332 9.42 -11.71 9.57
N ALA A 333 9.48 -11.07 8.40
CA ALA A 333 8.57 -10.00 7.99
C ALA A 333 7.09 -10.44 8.01
N GLY A 334 6.21 -9.53 8.44
CA GLY A 334 4.75 -9.71 8.45
C GLY A 334 4.25 -10.90 9.28
N THR A 335 4.95 -11.24 10.37
CA THR A 335 4.61 -12.39 11.24
C THR A 335 4.09 -12.02 12.63
N LYS A 336 4.09 -10.74 13.02
CA LYS A 336 3.61 -10.32 14.34
C LYS A 336 2.15 -9.88 14.32
#